data_AF-A0A540N1A3-F1
#
_entry.id   AF-A0A540N1A3-F1
#
_cell.length_a   1.000
_cell.length_b   1.000
_cell.length_c   1.000
_cell.angle_alpha   90.00
_cell.angle_beta   90.00
_cell.angle_gamma   90.00
#
_symmetry.space_group_name_H-M   'P 1'
#
loop_
_entity.id
_entity.type
_entity.pdbx_description
1 polymer ?
#
loop_
_entity_poly.entity_id
_entity_poly.type
_entity_poly.pdbx_seq_one_letter_code
_entity_poly.pdbx_strand_id
1 'polypeptide(L)'
;MSSWCGWHTDHGSLTGLTCAMFTRDAAEIPCPDSGAGLYIRTRTDQIVKVVFGEDAIAYQIGETTEVLSRGYLCATPHCVRAPKGAEASGLDRSTFALFMQPDWDEKLNFPEEVHIHKELIPPNGALTFGEYTGIFRTMILYKKSPLVSQNGHVVYVPMRGGRPAGHCHASLTASRV
;
A
#
# COMPACT_ATOMS: atom_id res chain seq x y z
N MET A 1 8.99 15.62 -6.95
CA MET A 1 8.75 15.71 -5.49
C MET A 1 9.37 14.48 -4.85
N SER A 2 10.16 14.62 -3.78
CA SER A 2 10.68 13.48 -3.03
C SER A 2 9.52 12.77 -2.31
N SER A 3 9.33 11.48 -2.58
CA SER A 3 8.28 10.65 -2.00
C SER A 3 8.92 9.38 -1.46
N TRP A 4 8.65 9.04 -0.20
CA TRP A 4 9.03 7.73 0.35
C TRP A 4 8.22 6.61 -0.29
N CYS A 5 6.96 6.89 -0.63
CA CYS A 5 6.11 6.01 -1.41
C CYS A 5 5.29 6.82 -2.41
N GLY A 6 5.27 6.40 -3.68
CA GLY A 6 4.47 7.06 -4.73
C GLY A 6 2.97 6.82 -4.56
N TRP A 7 2.15 7.49 -5.36
CA TRP A 7 0.71 7.23 -5.40
C TRP A 7 0.42 5.81 -5.90
N HIS A 8 -0.37 5.07 -5.13
CA HIS A 8 -0.82 3.72 -5.46
C HIS A 8 -2.07 3.35 -4.66
N THR A 9 -2.61 2.17 -4.95
CA THR A 9 -3.69 1.49 -4.24
C THR A 9 -3.18 0.13 -3.79
N ASP A 10 -3.71 -0.39 -2.68
CA ASP A 10 -3.38 -1.74 -2.22
C ASP A 10 -4.20 -2.78 -2.98
N HIS A 11 -3.59 -3.90 -3.38
CA HIS A 11 -4.32 -4.91 -4.16
C HIS A 11 -5.24 -5.79 -3.31
N GLY A 12 -4.94 -5.94 -2.02
CA GLY A 12 -5.70 -6.76 -1.10
C GLY A 12 -7.13 -6.26 -0.88
N SER A 13 -7.82 -6.83 0.12
CA SER A 13 -9.16 -6.37 0.49
C SER A 13 -9.09 -5.15 1.41
N LEU A 14 -8.30 -5.24 2.47
CA LEU A 14 -8.25 -4.25 3.53
C LEU A 14 -6.81 -4.15 4.05
N THR A 15 -6.35 -2.94 4.35
CA THR A 15 -5.03 -2.74 4.97
C THR A 15 -5.21 -2.03 6.29
N GLY A 16 -4.70 -2.64 7.37
CA GLY A 16 -4.55 -2.01 8.67
C GLY A 16 -3.16 -1.37 8.78
N LEU A 17 -3.09 -0.13 9.28
CA LEU A 17 -1.87 0.65 9.38
C LEU A 17 -1.72 1.21 10.80
N THR A 18 -0.55 1.02 11.40
CA THR A 18 -0.19 1.73 12.64
C THR A 18 0.30 3.14 12.33
N CYS A 19 0.26 4.02 13.34
CA CYS A 19 0.89 5.33 13.23
C CYS A 19 2.39 5.17 12.87
N ALA A 20 2.92 6.14 12.14
CA ALA A 20 4.32 6.14 11.76
C ALA A 20 5.19 6.61 12.92
N MET A 21 6.23 5.84 13.24
CA MET A 21 7.29 6.23 14.17
C MET A 21 8.45 6.83 13.38
N PHE A 22 9.06 7.87 13.94
CA PHE A 22 10.22 8.52 13.36
C PHE A 22 11.41 8.37 14.29
N THR A 23 12.55 7.95 13.75
CA THR A 23 13.75 7.71 14.56
C THR A 23 14.97 8.37 13.94
N ARG A 24 15.89 8.83 14.77
CA ARG A 24 17.23 9.29 14.37
C ARG A 24 18.23 8.71 15.37
N ASP A 25 19.28 8.07 14.86
CA ASP A 25 20.31 7.43 15.69
C ASP A 25 19.73 6.49 16.76
N ALA A 26 18.72 5.70 16.36
CA ALA A 26 17.95 4.76 17.19
C ALA A 26 17.11 5.40 18.32
N ALA A 27 17.02 6.74 18.41
CA ALA A 27 16.10 7.43 19.30
C ALA A 27 14.83 7.84 18.54
N GLU A 28 13.66 7.62 19.16
CA GLU A 28 12.39 8.13 18.65
C GLU A 28 12.31 9.65 18.80
N ILE A 29 11.93 10.34 17.73
CA ILE A 29 11.77 11.79 17.70
C ILE A 29 10.47 12.19 17.03
N PRO A 30 9.89 13.36 17.35
CA PRO A 30 8.79 13.90 16.58
C PRO A 30 9.18 14.14 15.12
N CYS A 31 8.23 14.00 14.19
CA CYS A 31 8.46 14.34 12.79
C CYS A 31 8.79 15.84 12.65
N PRO A 32 9.97 16.22 12.12
CA PRO A 32 10.39 17.62 12.06
C PRO A 32 9.68 18.41 10.94
N ASP A 33 8.96 17.74 10.05
CA ASP A 33 8.22 18.35 8.94
C ASP A 33 6.73 18.03 9.04
N SER A 34 5.92 19.03 9.37
CA SER A 34 4.46 18.89 9.41
C SER A 34 3.83 18.55 8.05
N GLY A 35 4.55 18.72 6.94
CA GLY A 35 4.14 18.32 5.59
C GLY A 35 4.50 16.87 5.21
N ALA A 36 5.24 16.16 6.05
CA ALA A 36 5.60 14.75 5.82
C ALA A 36 4.52 13.80 6.33
N GLY A 37 4.48 12.59 5.77
CA GLY A 37 3.60 11.51 6.22
C GLY A 37 2.65 10.98 5.16
N LEU A 38 1.58 10.32 5.62
CA LEU A 38 0.59 9.64 4.78
C LEU A 38 -0.41 10.64 4.19
N TYR A 39 -0.63 10.54 2.89
CA TYR A 39 -1.65 11.30 2.17
C TYR A 39 -2.57 10.35 1.42
N ILE A 40 -3.85 10.68 1.41
CA ILE A 40 -4.87 9.98 0.62
C ILE A 40 -5.49 10.91 -0.40
N ARG A 41 -6.05 10.33 -1.46
CA ARG A 41 -6.97 11.01 -2.37
C ARG A 41 -8.39 10.57 -2.04
N THR A 42 -9.24 11.54 -1.73
CA THR A 42 -10.65 11.32 -1.44
C THR A 42 -11.43 11.06 -2.74
N ARG A 43 -12.70 10.64 -2.60
CA ARG A 43 -13.60 10.39 -3.74
C ARG A 43 -13.91 11.64 -4.57
N THR A 44 -13.74 12.82 -3.99
CA THR A 44 -13.90 14.13 -4.65
C THR A 44 -12.58 14.68 -5.18
N ASP A 45 -11.58 13.81 -5.35
CA ASP A 45 -10.23 14.11 -5.85
C ASP A 45 -9.38 15.01 -4.94
N GLN A 46 -9.86 15.33 -3.73
CA GLN A 46 -9.09 16.13 -2.76
C GLN A 46 -7.97 15.31 -2.14
N ILE A 47 -6.78 15.91 -2.03
CA ILE A 47 -5.63 15.32 -1.34
C ILE A 47 -5.64 15.75 0.12
N VAL A 48 -5.68 14.77 1.04
CA VAL A 48 -5.77 15.00 2.49
C VAL A 48 -4.60 14.32 3.19
N LYS A 49 -3.96 15.02 4.13
CA LYS A 49 -2.98 14.41 5.04
C LYS A 49 -3.75 13.63 6.11
N VAL A 50 -3.42 12.35 6.28
CA VAL A 50 -4.04 11.49 7.29
C VAL A 50 -3.34 11.72 8.63
N VAL A 51 -4.14 11.92 9.68
CA VAL A 51 -3.67 12.07 11.07
C VAL A 51 -4.56 11.21 11.95
N PHE A 52 -3.94 10.37 12.77
CA PHE A 52 -4.60 9.50 13.75
C PHE A 52 -3.66 9.28 14.94
N GLY A 53 -4.20 8.83 16.08
CA GLY A 53 -3.44 8.67 17.31
C GLY A 53 -2.44 7.51 17.25
N GLU A 54 -1.42 7.56 18.12
CA GLU A 54 -0.40 6.52 18.25
C GLU A 54 -1.01 5.17 18.69
N ASP A 55 -2.06 5.21 19.51
CA ASP A 55 -2.82 4.04 19.97
C ASP A 55 -3.94 3.60 18.99
N ALA A 56 -3.97 4.17 17.79
CA ALA A 56 -4.99 3.88 16.78
C ALA A 56 -4.44 3.08 15.59
N ILE A 57 -5.32 2.26 15.02
CA ILE A 57 -5.10 1.58 13.74
C ILE A 57 -5.99 2.25 12.70
N ALA A 58 -5.38 2.71 11.62
CA ALA A 58 -6.11 3.20 10.46
C ALA A 58 -6.41 2.03 9.51
N TYR A 59 -7.59 2.05 8.90
CA TYR A 59 -7.98 1.07 7.89
C TYR A 59 -8.21 1.74 6.55
N GLN A 60 -7.71 1.13 5.48
CA GLN A 60 -7.95 1.58 4.12
C GLN A 60 -8.41 0.42 3.22
N ILE A 61 -9.32 0.74 2.30
CA ILE A 61 -9.89 -0.22 1.35
C ILE A 61 -8.89 -0.46 0.21
N GLY A 62 -8.72 -1.73 -0.18
CA GLY A 62 -7.95 -2.15 -1.34
C GLY A 62 -8.80 -2.50 -2.56
N GLU A 63 -8.13 -2.71 -3.68
CA GLU A 63 -8.71 -2.97 -5.00
C GLU A 63 -9.61 -4.20 -5.02
N THR A 64 -9.25 -5.27 -4.32
CA THR A 64 -10.08 -6.48 -4.33
C THR A 64 -11.46 -6.22 -3.71
N THR A 65 -11.53 -5.41 -2.66
CA THR A 65 -12.82 -5.02 -2.09
C THR A 65 -13.60 -4.09 -3.01
N GLU A 66 -12.95 -3.22 -3.78
CA GLU A 66 -13.63 -2.44 -4.82
C GLU A 66 -14.27 -3.34 -5.88
N VAL A 67 -13.53 -4.35 -6.38
CA VAL A 67 -14.05 -5.33 -7.35
C VAL A 67 -15.22 -6.11 -6.76
N LEU A 68 -15.05 -6.72 -5.58
CA LEU A 68 -16.07 -7.55 -4.95
C LEU A 68 -17.33 -6.75 -4.59
N SER A 69 -17.17 -5.49 -4.22
CA SER A 69 -18.28 -4.58 -3.92
C SER A 69 -18.83 -3.89 -5.17
N ARG A 70 -18.34 -4.19 -6.38
CA ARG A 70 -18.78 -3.55 -7.63
C ARG A 70 -18.76 -2.01 -7.55
N GLY A 71 -17.73 -1.45 -6.91
CA GLY A 71 -17.54 -0.01 -6.75
C GLY A 71 -18.31 0.66 -5.61
N TYR A 72 -19.11 -0.07 -4.81
CA TYR A 72 -19.74 0.52 -3.61
C TYR A 72 -18.69 0.97 -2.57
N LEU A 73 -17.60 0.20 -2.46
CA LEU A 73 -16.39 0.59 -1.77
C LEU A 73 -15.32 0.85 -2.83
N CYS A 74 -14.44 1.83 -2.59
CA CYS A 74 -13.39 2.20 -3.52
C CYS A 74 -12.03 2.05 -2.85
N ALA A 75 -11.08 1.47 -3.57
CA ALA A 75 -9.69 1.41 -3.18
C ALA A 75 -9.20 2.84 -2.91
N THR A 76 -8.50 3.05 -1.81
CA THR A 76 -8.10 4.39 -1.39
C THR A 76 -6.71 4.71 -1.95
N PRO A 77 -6.58 5.61 -2.94
CA PRO A 77 -5.28 5.97 -3.47
C PRO A 77 -4.50 6.75 -2.41
N HIS A 78 -3.24 6.36 -2.20
CA HIS A 78 -2.43 6.93 -1.13
C HIS A 78 -0.95 7.02 -1.51
N CYS A 79 -0.23 7.91 -0.84
CA CYS A 79 1.22 8.07 -0.97
C CYS A 79 1.85 8.48 0.36
N VAL A 80 3.16 8.37 0.48
CA VAL A 80 3.91 8.83 1.66
C VAL A 80 4.93 9.87 1.22
N ARG A 81 4.75 11.10 1.72
CA ARG A 81 5.66 12.22 1.44
C ARG A 81 6.83 12.22 2.42
N ALA A 82 8.03 12.36 1.87
CA ALA A 82 9.25 12.49 2.66
C ALA A 82 9.37 13.91 3.25
N PRO A 83 9.96 14.05 4.45
CA PRO A 83 10.25 15.34 5.07
C PRO A 83 11.28 16.11 4.24
N LYS A 84 11.22 17.43 4.33
CA LYS A 84 12.11 18.36 3.62
C LYS A 84 12.94 19.17 4.61
N GLY A 85 14.05 19.74 4.12
CA GLY A 85 14.94 20.61 4.88
C GLY A 85 16.11 19.87 5.52
N ALA A 86 17.00 20.63 6.16
CA ALA A 86 18.22 20.10 6.78
C ALA A 86 17.91 19.06 7.88
N GLU A 87 16.83 19.28 8.63
CA GLU A 87 16.34 18.38 9.68
C GLU A 87 15.77 17.05 9.14
N ALA A 88 15.65 16.87 7.82
CA ALA A 88 15.25 15.58 7.27
C ALA A 88 16.42 14.58 7.22
N SER A 89 17.67 15.05 7.27
CA SER A 89 18.84 14.18 7.10
C SER A 89 18.95 13.15 8.22
N GLY A 90 19.16 11.89 7.84
CA GLY A 90 19.36 10.79 8.79
C GLY A 90 18.09 10.38 9.54
N LEU A 91 16.92 10.86 9.09
CA LEU A 91 15.63 10.52 9.66
C LEU A 91 15.08 9.24 9.04
N ASP A 92 14.80 8.26 9.90
CA ASP A 92 14.09 7.05 9.56
C ASP A 92 12.60 7.19 9.90
N ARG A 93 11.74 6.57 9.08
CA ARG A 93 10.31 6.40 9.33
C ARG A 93 9.96 4.94 9.23
N SER A 94 9.26 4.42 10.24
CA SER A 94 8.74 3.06 10.28
C SER A 94 7.23 3.05 10.48
N THR A 95 6.52 2.16 9.80
CA THR A 95 5.08 1.89 10.01
C THR A 95 4.81 0.41 9.76
N PHE A 96 3.84 -0.15 10.48
CA PHE A 96 3.40 -1.52 10.29
C PHE A 96 2.13 -1.55 9.46
N ALA A 97 2.17 -2.33 8.36
CA ALA A 97 1.06 -2.55 7.45
C ALA A 97 0.63 -4.02 7.48
N LEU A 98 -0.63 -4.27 7.80
CA LEU A 98 -1.26 -5.59 7.74
C LEU A 98 -2.23 -5.64 6.57
N PHE A 99 -1.83 -6.36 5.52
CA PHE A 99 -2.64 -6.61 4.34
C PHE A 99 -3.53 -7.83 4.58
N MET A 100 -4.83 -7.61 4.56
CA MET A 100 -5.86 -8.66 4.60
C MET A 100 -6.34 -8.90 3.17
N GLN A 101 -6.37 -10.17 2.77
CA GLN A 101 -6.62 -10.57 1.39
C GLN A 101 -7.55 -11.78 1.32
N PRO A 102 -8.28 -11.98 0.20
CA PRO A 102 -9.09 -13.18 0.04
C PRO A 102 -8.24 -14.44 -0.14
N ASP A 103 -8.92 -15.57 -0.19
CA ASP A 103 -8.32 -16.84 -0.55
C ASP A 103 -7.79 -16.82 -1.98
N TRP A 104 -6.71 -17.59 -2.21
CA TRP A 104 -6.06 -17.67 -3.51
C TRP A 104 -7.02 -18.04 -4.65
N ASP A 105 -7.96 -18.94 -4.38
CA ASP A 105 -8.94 -19.46 -5.33
C ASP A 105 -10.25 -18.64 -5.34
N GLU A 106 -10.34 -17.55 -4.56
CA GLU A 106 -11.52 -16.68 -4.52
C GLU A 106 -11.79 -16.08 -5.90
N LYS A 107 -13.04 -16.17 -6.37
CA LYS A 107 -13.42 -15.69 -7.70
C LYS A 107 -13.75 -14.21 -7.66
N LEU A 108 -12.92 -13.42 -8.33
CA LEU A 108 -13.16 -12.01 -8.58
C LEU A 108 -13.95 -11.86 -9.89
N ASN A 109 -15.19 -11.40 -9.78
CA ASN A 109 -16.03 -11.07 -10.92
C ASN A 109 -15.94 -9.57 -11.19
N PHE A 110 -15.24 -9.19 -12.24
CA PHE A 110 -15.04 -7.81 -12.64
C PHE A 110 -16.30 -7.28 -13.36
N PRO A 111 -16.83 -6.11 -12.99
CA PRO A 111 -17.93 -5.49 -13.74
C PRO A 111 -17.46 -5.06 -15.14
N GLU A 112 -18.39 -4.78 -16.07
CA GLU A 112 -18.04 -4.32 -17.43
C GLU A 112 -17.30 -2.97 -17.41
N GLU A 113 -17.64 -2.11 -16.44
CA GLU A 113 -16.95 -0.85 -16.17
C GLU A 113 -16.06 -0.98 -14.93
N VAL A 114 -14.77 -1.25 -15.14
CA VAL A 114 -13.77 -1.21 -14.06
C VAL A 114 -12.84 -0.04 -14.29
N HIS A 115 -12.62 0.82 -13.30
CA HIS A 115 -11.67 1.94 -13.46
C HIS A 115 -10.22 1.55 -13.17
N ILE A 116 -10.01 0.38 -12.56
CA ILE A 116 -8.71 -0.20 -12.24
C ILE A 116 -8.35 -1.32 -13.21
N HIS A 117 -7.11 -1.31 -13.71
CA HIS A 117 -6.50 -2.41 -14.47
C HIS A 117 -7.35 -2.99 -15.62
N LYS A 118 -8.04 -2.14 -16.40
CA LYS A 118 -8.90 -2.56 -17.53
C LYS A 118 -8.21 -3.52 -18.49
N GLU A 119 -6.92 -3.29 -18.72
CA GLU A 119 -6.05 -4.09 -19.57
C GLU A 119 -5.77 -5.52 -19.04
N LEU A 120 -6.06 -5.79 -17.77
CA LEU A 120 -5.82 -7.09 -17.12
C LEU A 120 -7.08 -7.96 -17.06
N ILE A 121 -8.24 -7.42 -17.45
CA ILE A 121 -9.52 -8.13 -17.35
C ILE A 121 -9.64 -9.08 -18.55
N PRO A 122 -9.71 -10.40 -18.32
CA PRO A 122 -9.93 -11.35 -19.41
C PRO A 122 -11.31 -11.15 -20.05
N PRO A 123 -11.52 -11.60 -21.30
CA PRO A 123 -12.79 -11.42 -22.02
C PRO A 123 -14.02 -11.98 -21.30
N ASN A 124 -13.83 -12.92 -20.36
CA ASN A 124 -14.89 -13.53 -19.55
C ASN A 124 -15.16 -12.78 -18.23
N GLY A 125 -14.41 -11.71 -17.92
CA GLY A 125 -14.60 -10.86 -16.74
C GLY A 125 -14.30 -11.52 -15.40
N ALA A 126 -13.65 -12.69 -15.36
CA ALA A 126 -13.42 -13.42 -14.11
C ALA A 126 -11.97 -13.90 -13.96
N LEU A 127 -11.40 -13.68 -12.78
CA LEU A 127 -10.10 -14.19 -12.35
C LEU A 127 -10.20 -14.71 -10.92
N THR A 128 -9.37 -15.69 -10.56
CA THR A 128 -9.09 -15.94 -9.16
C THR A 128 -8.23 -14.81 -8.57
N PHE A 129 -8.29 -14.59 -7.27
CA PHE A 129 -7.40 -13.62 -6.60
C PHE A 129 -5.91 -13.95 -6.84
N GLY A 130 -5.57 -15.24 -6.88
CA GLY A 130 -4.24 -15.72 -7.22
C GLY A 130 -3.78 -15.33 -8.62
N GLU A 131 -4.65 -15.46 -9.62
CA GLU A 131 -4.36 -15.02 -10.99
C GLU A 131 -4.23 -13.50 -11.06
N TYR A 132 -5.16 -12.76 -10.43
CA TYR A 132 -5.12 -11.30 -10.38
C TYR A 132 -3.80 -10.77 -9.80
N THR A 133 -3.39 -11.29 -8.64
CA THR A 133 -2.12 -10.90 -8.00
C THR A 133 -0.90 -11.38 -8.78
N GLY A 134 -0.97 -12.55 -9.44
CA GLY A 134 0.08 -13.07 -10.31
C GLY A 134 0.35 -12.18 -11.53
N ILE A 135 -0.71 -11.69 -12.19
CA ILE A 135 -0.62 -10.73 -13.30
C ILE A 135 0.00 -9.43 -12.80
N PHE A 136 -0.47 -8.92 -11.66
CA PHE A 136 0.07 -7.68 -11.09
C PHE A 136 1.56 -7.80 -10.73
N ARG A 137 1.96 -8.90 -10.10
CA ARG A 137 3.37 -9.18 -9.77
C ARG A 137 4.23 -9.22 -11.03
N THR A 138 3.73 -9.82 -12.10
CA THR A 138 4.39 -9.84 -13.41
C THR A 138 4.54 -8.41 -13.97
N MET A 139 3.47 -7.60 -13.92
CA MET A 139 3.52 -6.19 -14.35
C MET A 139 4.51 -5.35 -13.54
N ILE A 140 4.60 -5.53 -12.22
CA ILE A 140 5.61 -4.86 -11.40
C ILE A 140 7.02 -5.23 -11.88
N LEU A 141 7.28 -6.53 -12.07
CA LEU A 141 8.61 -7.03 -12.45
C LEU A 141 9.01 -6.59 -13.87
N TYR A 142 8.06 -6.51 -14.80
CA TYR A 142 8.31 -6.11 -16.18
C TYR A 142 8.35 -4.58 -16.38
N LYS A 143 7.54 -3.80 -15.66
CA LYS A 143 7.54 -2.32 -15.75
C LYS A 143 8.60 -1.67 -14.86
N LYS A 144 9.17 -2.37 -13.87
CA LYS A 144 10.28 -1.86 -13.06
C LYS A 144 11.63 -2.39 -13.56
N SER A 145 12.33 -1.58 -14.36
CA SER A 145 13.74 -1.30 -14.04
C SER A 145 13.79 -0.95 -12.54
N PRO A 146 14.76 -1.49 -11.77
CA PRO A 146 14.64 -1.63 -10.33
C PRO A 146 14.15 -0.32 -9.73
N LEU A 147 12.99 -0.35 -9.05
CA LEU A 147 12.71 0.69 -8.08
C LEU A 147 13.77 0.55 -7.01
N VAL A 148 14.89 1.23 -7.25
CA VAL A 148 15.75 1.76 -6.22
C VAL A 148 14.83 2.68 -5.43
N SER A 149 14.25 2.11 -4.38
CA SER A 149 14.06 2.84 -3.15
C SER A 149 15.40 3.49 -2.86
N GLN A 150 15.54 4.78 -3.11
CA GLN A 150 16.67 5.53 -2.61
C GLN A 150 16.55 5.46 -1.07
N ASN A 151 17.26 4.50 -0.48
CA ASN A 151 17.48 4.28 0.96
C ASN A 151 16.34 3.73 1.85
N GLY A 152 15.24 3.20 1.32
CA GLY A 152 14.21 2.50 2.12
C GLY A 152 14.27 0.98 1.98
N HIS A 153 14.52 0.26 3.08
CA HIS A 153 14.40 -1.20 3.13
C HIS A 153 12.94 -1.59 3.42
N VAL A 154 12.23 -2.12 2.42
CA VAL A 154 10.97 -2.84 2.67
C VAL A 154 11.35 -4.27 3.05
N VAL A 155 11.22 -4.62 4.32
CA VAL A 155 11.45 -5.99 4.77
C VAL A 155 10.15 -6.78 4.56
N TYR A 156 10.09 -7.50 3.46
CA TYR A 156 9.08 -8.53 3.27
C TYR A 156 9.46 -9.74 4.14
N VAL A 157 8.58 -10.14 5.06
CA VAL A 157 8.68 -11.44 5.72
C VAL A 157 7.73 -12.40 5.00
N PRO A 158 8.18 -13.12 3.96
CA PRO A 158 7.35 -14.14 3.35
C PRO A 158 7.14 -15.30 4.33
N MET A 159 5.88 -15.64 4.63
CA MET A 159 5.56 -16.99 5.10
C MET A 159 6.06 -17.98 4.02
N ARG A 160 6.88 -18.96 4.43
CA ARG A 160 7.63 -19.86 3.53
C ARG A 160 6.73 -20.58 2.50
N GLY A 161 7.36 -20.89 1.36
CA GLY A 161 6.74 -21.43 0.14
C GLY A 161 5.79 -22.62 0.32
N GLY A 162 4.67 -22.50 -0.36
CA GLY A 162 3.47 -23.34 -0.31
C GLY A 162 2.27 -22.44 -0.58
N ARG A 163 1.11 -22.98 -1.00
CA ARG A 163 -0.15 -22.21 -1.06
C ARG A 163 -0.24 -21.34 0.19
N PRO A 164 -0.31 -19.99 0.11
CA PRO A 164 -0.33 -19.17 1.30
C PRO A 164 -1.63 -19.48 2.05
N ALA A 165 -1.53 -20.31 3.09
CA ALA A 165 -2.65 -20.70 3.94
C ALA A 165 -3.05 -19.58 4.92
N GLY A 166 -2.68 -18.33 4.61
CA GLY A 166 -2.86 -17.18 5.49
C GLY A 166 -3.66 -16.08 4.79
N HIS A 167 -4.81 -15.76 5.36
CA HIS A 167 -5.70 -14.66 4.95
C HIS A 167 -5.09 -13.26 5.16
N CYS A 168 -3.92 -13.18 5.82
CA CYS A 168 -3.24 -11.93 6.16
C CYS A 168 -1.74 -12.01 5.88
N HIS A 169 -1.17 -10.95 5.32
CA HIS A 169 0.27 -10.72 5.17
C HIS A 169 0.69 -9.43 5.89
N ALA A 170 1.78 -9.48 6.64
CA ALA A 170 2.29 -8.34 7.39
C ALA A 170 3.60 -7.81 6.80
N SER A 171 3.74 -6.49 6.76
CA SER A 171 4.92 -5.77 6.28
C SER A 171 5.33 -4.69 7.28
N LEU A 172 6.62 -4.63 7.57
CA LEU A 172 7.23 -3.45 8.19
C LEU A 172 7.84 -2.59 7.08
N THR A 173 7.31 -1.38 6.91
CA THR A 173 7.83 -0.44 5.92
C THR A 173 8.72 0.57 6.61
N ALA A 174 10.04 0.47 6.37
CA ALA A 174 11.04 1.42 6.84
C ALA A 174 11.57 2.28 5.67
N SER A 175 11.72 3.58 5.89
CA SER A 175 12.22 4.53 4.88
C SER A 175 13.15 5.55 5.53
N ARG A 176 14.30 5.82 4.91
CA ARG A 176 15.28 6.80 5.40
C ARG A 176 15.43 7.95 4.41
N VAL A 177 15.61 9.18 4.91
CA VAL A 177 16.07 10.34 4.11
C VAL A 177 17.57 10.56 4.30
#